data_AF-A0A2G9MM89-F1
#
_entry.id   AF-A0A2G9MM89-F1
#
_cell.length_a   1.000
_cell.length_b   1.000
_cell.length_c   1.000
_cell.angle_alpha   90.00
_cell.angle_beta   90.00
_cell.angle_gamma   90.00
#
_symmetry.space_group_name_H-M   'P 1'
#
loop_
_entity.id
_entity.type
_entity.pdbx_description
1 polymer ?
#
loop_
_entity_poly.entity_id
_entity_poly.type
_entity_poly.pdbx_seq_one_letter_code
_entity_poly.pdbx_strand_id
1 'polypeptide(L)'
;MRYSQTFIGGPIQTIPKGLAQTIHRGIDTMNSCIVKKSKQGGKLTILKAYRKNDKIIYTLQGDFFLHPETAIGTIEKILTESEYHSVEEILKVYIKDHHIQLIGVDVPTIINLLQEVRTEL
;
A
#
# COMPACT_ATOMS: atom_id res chain seq x y z
N MET A 1 -29.88 -38.11 4.59
CA MET A 1 -28.65 -37.38 4.21
C MET A 1 -28.93 -36.65 2.91
N ARG A 2 -28.95 -35.31 2.93
CA ARG A 2 -29.22 -34.49 1.74
C ARG A 2 -27.91 -34.30 0.97
N TYR A 3 -27.88 -34.70 -0.28
CA TYR A 3 -26.80 -34.41 -1.22
C TYR A 3 -27.07 -33.05 -1.86
N SER A 4 -26.12 -32.13 -1.80
CA SER A 4 -26.11 -30.94 -2.65
C SER A 4 -25.39 -31.33 -3.94
N GLN A 5 -26.15 -31.45 -5.02
CA GLN A 5 -25.68 -31.86 -6.33
C GLN A 5 -25.56 -30.61 -7.21
N THR A 6 -24.36 -30.31 -7.70
CA THR A 6 -24.17 -29.37 -8.80
C THR A 6 -23.54 -30.14 -9.96
N PHE A 7 -24.37 -30.34 -10.99
CA PHE A 7 -24.02 -31.03 -12.23
C PHE A 7 -23.18 -30.09 -13.09
N ILE A 8 -21.97 -30.52 -13.48
CA ILE A 8 -21.25 -29.94 -14.61
C ILE A 8 -20.81 -31.11 -15.48
N GLY A 9 -21.33 -31.18 -16.71
CA GLY A 9 -21.08 -32.26 -17.65
C GLY A 9 -19.59 -32.41 -17.95
N GLY A 10 -19.06 -33.59 -17.64
CA GLY A 10 -17.68 -34.02 -17.87
C GLY A 10 -17.40 -35.30 -17.06
N PRO A 11 -16.50 -36.20 -17.51
CA PRO A 11 -16.36 -37.54 -16.91
C PRO A 11 -15.95 -37.46 -15.43
N ILE A 12 -16.68 -38.21 -14.61
CA ILE A 12 -16.62 -38.22 -13.14
C ILE A 12 -15.25 -38.74 -12.71
N GLN A 13 -14.38 -37.85 -12.23
CA GLN A 13 -13.21 -38.24 -11.45
C GLN A 13 -13.58 -38.23 -9.97
N THR A 14 -13.64 -39.44 -9.39
CA THR A 14 -13.92 -39.66 -7.98
C THR A 14 -12.69 -39.25 -7.17
N ILE A 15 -12.72 -38.07 -6.56
CA ILE A 15 -11.63 -37.59 -5.69
C ILE A 15 -11.89 -38.09 -4.25
N PRO A 16 -10.94 -38.79 -3.61
CA PRO A 16 -11.07 -39.16 -2.20
C PRO A 16 -11.16 -37.90 -1.32
N LYS A 17 -12.15 -37.88 -0.42
CA LYS A 17 -12.35 -36.81 0.58
C LYS A 17 -11.14 -36.76 1.53
N GLY A 18 -10.15 -35.96 1.17
CA GLY A 18 -8.93 -35.81 1.95
C GLY A 18 -7.78 -35.13 1.21
N LEU A 19 -7.88 -34.98 -0.12
CA LEU A 19 -6.81 -34.36 -0.91
C LEU A 19 -7.40 -33.53 -2.07
N ALA A 20 -7.94 -32.35 -1.77
CA ALA A 20 -8.19 -31.35 -2.81
C ALA A 20 -6.86 -30.67 -3.14
N GLN A 21 -6.18 -31.16 -4.17
CA GLN A 21 -5.10 -30.41 -4.80
C GLN A 21 -5.71 -29.31 -5.67
N THR A 22 -5.20 -28.08 -5.57
CA THR A 22 -5.38 -27.09 -6.64
C THR A 22 -4.01 -26.54 -7.00
N ILE A 23 -3.48 -27.04 -8.11
CA ILE A 23 -2.30 -26.48 -8.77
C ILE A 23 -2.81 -25.28 -9.59
N HIS A 24 -2.70 -24.08 -9.03
CA HIS A 24 -2.74 -22.85 -9.83
C HIS A 24 -1.32 -22.46 -10.21
N ARG A 25 -1.00 -22.81 -11.45
CA ARG A 25 0.01 -22.22 -12.32
C ARG A 25 0.07 -20.69 -12.12
N GLY A 26 1.22 -20.18 -11.68
CA GLY A 26 1.51 -18.74 -11.63
C GLY A 26 0.85 -17.98 -10.48
N ILE A 27 1.21 -18.30 -9.24
CA ILE A 27 1.04 -17.32 -8.14
C ILE A 27 2.22 -16.35 -8.30
N ASP A 28 2.03 -15.31 -9.11
CA ASP A 28 2.71 -14.05 -8.89
C ASP A 28 2.64 -13.80 -7.38
N THR A 29 3.79 -13.81 -6.72
CA THR A 29 3.89 -13.60 -5.29
C THR A 29 3.14 -12.32 -5.00
N MET A 30 1.93 -12.43 -4.46
CA MET A 30 1.11 -11.29 -4.07
C MET A 30 1.89 -10.57 -2.99
N ASN A 31 2.70 -9.61 -3.42
CA ASN A 31 3.50 -8.75 -2.58
C ASN A 31 2.52 -8.08 -1.62
N SER A 32 2.74 -8.30 -0.32
CA SER A 32 1.96 -7.70 0.77
C SER A 32 1.76 -6.21 0.50
N CYS A 33 0.50 -5.78 0.39
CA CYS A 33 0.14 -4.37 0.32
C CYS A 33 -0.31 -3.94 1.71
N ILE A 34 0.54 -3.21 2.43
CA ILE A 34 0.21 -2.66 3.75
C ILE A 34 -0.42 -1.29 3.53
N VAL A 35 -1.58 -1.08 4.14
CA VAL A 35 -2.37 0.13 3.98
C VAL A 35 -2.61 0.74 5.36
N LYS A 36 -2.06 1.92 5.60
CA LYS A 36 -2.29 2.71 6.81
C LYS A 36 -3.09 3.95 6.50
N LYS A 37 -3.92 4.36 7.44
CA LYS A 37 -4.86 5.47 7.29
C LYS A 37 -4.75 6.40 8.49
N SER A 38 -4.70 7.70 8.24
CA SER A 38 -4.81 8.73 9.26
C SER A 38 -5.90 9.72 8.87
N LYS A 39 -6.59 10.29 9.86
CA LYS A 39 -7.60 11.33 9.64
C LYS A 39 -7.20 12.58 10.41
N GLN A 40 -6.94 13.67 9.69
CA GLN A 40 -6.60 14.97 10.28
C GLN A 40 -7.42 16.08 9.62
N GLY A 41 -7.95 17.01 10.43
CA GLY A 41 -8.77 18.12 9.93
C GLY A 41 -10.01 17.68 9.15
N GLY A 42 -10.52 16.47 9.40
CA GLY A 42 -11.64 15.87 8.65
C GLY A 42 -11.24 15.12 7.38
N LYS A 43 -9.99 15.26 6.95
CA LYS A 43 -9.43 14.72 5.70
C LYS A 43 -8.75 13.38 5.93
N LEU A 44 -8.98 12.42 5.04
CA LEU A 44 -8.44 11.06 5.13
C LEU A 44 -7.13 10.98 4.34
N THR A 45 -6.04 10.59 4.98
CA THR A 45 -4.76 10.27 4.31
C THR A 45 -4.49 8.78 4.41
N ILE A 46 -4.07 8.17 3.32
CA ILE A 46 -3.81 6.74 3.17
C ILE A 46 -2.38 6.58 2.63
N LEU A 47 -1.53 5.87 3.37
CA LEU A 47 -0.23 5.44 2.89
C LEU A 47 -0.31 3.96 2.53
N LYS A 48 0.00 3.63 1.28
CA LYS A 48 0.11 2.27 0.79
C LYS A 48 1.58 1.94 0.59
N ALA A 49 2.01 0.78 1.07
CA ALA A 49 3.30 0.22 0.70
C ALA A 49 3.12 -1.15 0.08
N TYR A 50 3.84 -1.41 -1.01
CA TYR A 50 3.86 -2.71 -1.65
C TYR A 50 5.28 -3.02 -2.13
N ARG A 51 5.66 -4.30 -2.08
CA ARG A 51 6.93 -4.75 -2.64
C ARG A 51 6.81 -4.88 -4.17
N LYS A 52 7.83 -4.44 -4.91
CA LYS A 52 7.98 -4.60 -6.35
C LYS A 52 9.46 -4.80 -6.67
N ASN A 53 9.83 -5.95 -7.23
CA ASN A 53 11.21 -6.28 -7.61
C ASN A 53 12.20 -5.99 -6.47
N ASP A 54 11.92 -6.53 -5.28
CA ASP A 54 12.71 -6.36 -4.05
C ASP A 54 12.70 -4.95 -3.41
N LYS A 55 12.05 -3.97 -4.03
CA LYS A 55 11.90 -2.61 -3.47
C LYS A 55 10.52 -2.42 -2.86
N ILE A 56 10.44 -1.72 -1.73
CA ILE A 56 9.17 -1.27 -1.15
C ILE A 56 8.83 0.08 -1.78
N ILE A 57 7.67 0.17 -2.44
CA ILE A 57 7.18 1.42 -3.04
C ILE A 57 6.08 1.98 -2.16
N TYR A 58 6.14 3.27 -1.87
CA TYR A 58 5.14 3.98 -1.09
C TYR A 58 4.27 4.87 -1.98
N THR A 59 2.95 4.85 -1.75
CA THR A 59 1.98 5.67 -2.48
C THR A 59 1.06 6.36 -1.49
N LEU A 60 0.90 7.67 -1.66
CA LEU A 60 0.00 8.51 -0.87
C LEU A 60 -1.32 8.69 -1.61
N GLN A 61 -2.42 8.40 -0.92
CA GLN A 61 -3.78 8.57 -1.45
C GLN A 61 -4.68 9.17 -0.37
N GLY A 62 -5.77 9.80 -0.78
CA GLY A 62 -6.73 10.31 0.20
C GLY A 62 -7.43 11.58 -0.23
N ASP A 63 -8.10 12.17 0.74
CA ASP A 63 -8.82 13.43 0.66
C ASP A 63 -7.95 14.57 1.21
N PHE A 64 -6.71 14.69 0.74
CA PHE A 64 -5.84 15.83 1.07
C PHE A 64 -5.59 16.65 -0.19
N PHE A 65 -5.23 17.91 -0.01
CA PHE A 65 -4.87 18.79 -1.12
C PHE A 65 -3.40 19.11 -1.02
N LEU A 66 -2.75 19.16 -2.18
CA LEU A 66 -1.34 19.39 -2.32
C LEU A 66 -1.12 20.35 -3.48
N HIS A 67 -0.47 21.48 -3.22
CA HIS A 67 -0.15 22.47 -4.25
C HIS A 67 1.36 22.76 -4.26
N PRO A 68 2.03 22.68 -5.43
CA PRO A 68 1.50 22.21 -6.72
C PRO A 68 1.27 20.70 -6.72
N GLU A 69 0.22 20.22 -7.40
CA GLU A 69 -0.16 18.78 -7.43
C GLU A 69 0.98 17.87 -7.93
N THR A 70 1.86 18.40 -8.76
CA THR A 70 3.04 17.70 -9.29
C THR A 70 4.01 17.25 -8.20
N ALA A 71 4.00 17.86 -7.01
CA ALA A 71 4.90 17.50 -5.94
C ALA A 71 4.58 16.15 -5.28
N ILE A 72 3.38 15.57 -5.49
CA ILE A 72 3.02 14.27 -4.90
C ILE A 72 4.00 13.16 -5.33
N GLY A 73 4.36 13.10 -6.61
CA GLY A 73 5.26 12.07 -7.13
C GLY A 73 6.68 12.20 -6.57
N THR A 74 7.15 13.43 -6.33
CA THR A 74 8.45 13.65 -5.68
C THR A 74 8.41 13.24 -4.21
N ILE A 75 7.31 13.51 -3.50
CA ILE A 75 7.16 13.06 -2.11
C ILE A 75 7.17 11.53 -2.04
N GLU A 76 6.41 10.84 -2.89
CA GLU A 76 6.41 9.37 -2.96
C GLU A 76 7.79 8.80 -3.28
N LYS A 77 8.54 9.47 -4.16
CA LYS A 77 9.94 9.14 -4.46
C LYS A 77 10.84 9.32 -3.25
N ILE A 78 10.73 10.44 -2.52
CA ILE A 78 11.48 10.68 -1.27
C ILE A 78 11.20 9.58 -0.25
N LEU A 79 9.93 9.19 -0.07
CA LEU A 79 9.53 8.12 0.84
C LEU A 79 10.12 6.75 0.46
N THR A 80 10.28 6.51 -0.85
CA THR A 80 10.77 5.24 -1.41
C THR A 80 12.30 5.13 -1.44
N GLU A 81 12.99 6.22 -1.80
CA GLU A 81 14.44 6.22 -2.04
C GLU A 81 15.27 6.68 -0.85
N SER A 82 14.67 7.35 0.14
CA SER A 82 15.42 7.92 1.27
C SER A 82 15.46 6.98 2.48
N GLU A 83 16.55 7.08 3.24
CA GLU A 83 16.67 6.42 4.54
C GLU A 83 15.69 7.01 5.55
N TYR A 84 15.05 6.16 6.38
CA TYR A 84 13.99 6.56 7.30
C TYR A 84 14.35 7.77 8.16
N HIS A 85 15.55 7.75 8.74
CA HIS A 85 16.03 8.81 9.63
C HIS A 85 16.19 10.16 8.93
N SER A 86 16.34 10.17 7.61
CA SER A 86 16.53 11.37 6.80
C SER A 86 15.25 11.81 6.08
N VAL A 87 14.24 10.94 5.94
CA VAL A 87 12.98 11.24 5.22
C VAL A 87 12.32 12.50 5.77
N GLU A 88 12.22 12.64 7.10
CA GLU A 88 11.55 13.79 7.72
C GLU A 88 12.24 15.11 7.37
N GLU A 89 13.56 15.15 7.47
CA GLU A 89 14.34 16.36 7.17
C GLU A 89 14.28 16.71 5.69
N ILE A 90 14.49 15.72 4.80
CA ILE A 90 14.41 15.90 3.35
C ILE A 90 13.02 16.41 2.95
N LEU A 91 11.96 15.83 3.52
CA LEU A 91 10.58 16.23 3.22
C LEU A 91 10.29 17.66 3.70
N LYS A 92 10.75 18.03 4.91
CA LYS A 92 10.62 19.41 5.43
C LYS A 92 11.36 20.42 4.56
N VAL A 93 12.60 20.11 4.16
CA VAL A 93 13.40 20.97 3.29
C VAL A 93 12.72 21.12 1.93
N TYR A 94 12.29 20.02 1.31
CA TYR A 94 11.60 20.03 0.03
C TYR A 94 10.31 20.86 0.05
N ILE A 95 9.49 20.68 1.08
CA ILE A 95 8.24 21.46 1.25
C ILE A 95 8.52 22.95 1.39
N LYS A 96 9.56 23.31 2.16
CA LYS A 96 9.94 24.69 2.39
C LYS A 96 10.52 25.35 1.13
N ASP A 97 11.44 24.68 0.45
CA ASP A 97 12.15 25.19 -0.73
C ASP A 97 11.20 25.38 -1.92
N HIS A 98 10.31 24.42 -2.14
CA HIS A 98 9.35 24.45 -3.25
C HIS A 98 8.01 25.10 -2.89
N HIS A 99 7.90 25.71 -1.70
CA HIS A 99 6.68 26.36 -1.20
C HIS A 99 5.43 25.47 -1.31
N ILE A 100 5.58 24.17 -1.00
CA ILE A 100 4.49 23.20 -1.11
C ILE A 100 3.48 23.43 0.01
N GLN A 101 2.22 23.52 -0.37
CA GLN A 101 1.12 23.60 0.58
C GLN A 101 0.50 22.22 0.76
N LEU A 102 0.59 21.69 1.98
CA LEU A 102 -0.13 20.49 2.40
C LEU A 102 -1.39 20.90 3.16
N ILE A 103 -2.57 20.49 2.69
CA ILE A 103 -3.86 20.83 3.32
C ILE A 103 -4.60 19.54 3.66
N GLY A 104 -4.77 19.29 4.96
CA GLY A 104 -5.39 18.05 5.46
C GLY A 104 -4.41 16.92 5.78
N VAL A 105 -3.11 17.19 5.66
CA VAL A 105 -2.03 16.29 6.04
C VAL A 105 -0.81 17.12 6.42
N ASP A 106 -0.09 16.71 7.47
CA ASP A 106 1.16 17.33 7.89
C ASP A 106 2.33 16.34 7.75
N VAL A 107 3.55 16.87 7.67
CA VAL A 107 4.77 16.05 7.59
C VAL A 107 4.87 15.01 8.72
N PRO A 108 4.65 15.35 10.01
CA PRO A 108 4.71 14.37 11.09
C PRO A 108 3.72 13.21 10.90
N THR A 109 2.56 13.49 10.29
CA THR A 109 1.53 12.49 10.01
C THR A 109 1.99 11.48 8.97
N ILE A 110 2.67 11.95 7.91
CA ILE A 110 3.26 11.11 6.88
C ILE A 110 4.36 10.23 7.49
N ILE A 111 5.20 10.78 8.35
CA ILE A 111 6.26 10.04 9.04
C ILE A 111 5.70 8.97 9.97
N ASN A 112 4.66 9.31 10.76
CA ASN A 112 3.98 8.32 11.61
C ASN A 112 3.41 7.16 10.79
N LEU A 113 2.72 7.46 9.68
CA LEU A 113 2.20 6.43 8.78
C LEU A 113 3.33 5.56 8.21
N LEU A 114 4.46 6.17 7.83
CA LEU A 114 5.63 5.46 7.33
C LEU A 114 6.21 4.51 8.39
N GLN A 115 6.29 4.95 9.64
CA GLN A 115 6.78 4.14 10.76
C GLN A 115 5.90 2.92 11.00
N GLU A 116 4.58 3.11 11.02
CA GLU A 116 3.62 2.02 11.20
C GLU A 116 3.74 0.99 10.08
N VAL A 117 3.81 1.45 8.83
CA VAL A 117 3.95 0.57 7.67
C VAL A 117 5.25 -0.24 7.73
N ARG A 118 6.38 0.40 8.08
CA ARG A 118 7.69 -0.28 8.16
C ARG A 118 7.79 -1.29 9.30
N THR A 119 7.02 -1.10 10.38
CA THR A 119 6.99 -2.07 11.48
C THR A 119 6.28 -3.37 11.08
N GLU A 120 5.46 -3.32 10.03
CA GLU A 120 4.70 -4.46 9.51
C GLU A 120 5.32 -5.10 8.25
N LEU A 121 6.42 -4.55 7.73
CA LEU A 121 7.18 -5.05 6.57
C LEU A 121 8.33 -5.98 6.98
#